data_AF-A0A3A0BNR7-F1
#
_entry.id   AF-A0A3A0BNR7-F1
#
_cell.length_a   1.000
_cell.length_b   1.000
_cell.length_c   1.000
_cell.angle_alpha   90.00
_cell.angle_beta   90.00
_cell.angle_gamma   90.00
#
_symmetry.space_group_name_H-M   'P 1'
#
loop_
_entity.id
_entity.type
_entity.pdbx_description
1 polymer ?
#
loop_
_entity_poly.entity_id
_entity_poly.type
_entity_poly.pdbx_seq_one_letter_code
_entity_poly.pdbx_strand_id
1 'polypeptide(L)'
;MAEEPRRIPFEEFADNLSRLFAQVIHNQEALLVEGEDGALVEVKPVAPASPPRRLVPEKTETEAAEDDAAFLSAAGGWADVDIDAFLQDIYAGRRSSRPPVEL
;
A
#
# COMPACT_ATOMS: atom_id res chain seq x y z
N MET A 1 6.61 -21.51 5.91
CA MET A 1 6.55 -22.47 7.04
C MET A 1 5.49 -21.93 7.97
N ALA A 2 4.45 -22.70 8.28
CA ALA A 2 3.39 -22.24 9.18
C ALA A 2 3.97 -22.27 10.61
N GLU A 3 4.18 -21.10 11.22
CA GLU A 3 4.47 -21.03 12.64
C GLU A 3 3.28 -21.64 13.40
N GLU A 4 3.58 -22.59 14.28
CA GLU A 4 2.56 -23.22 15.10
C GLU A 4 1.98 -22.15 16.03
N PRO A 5 0.66 -21.87 15.95
CA PRO A 5 0.06 -20.81 16.74
C PRO A 5 0.18 -21.16 18.22
N ARG A 6 0.70 -20.21 19.00
CA ARG A 6 0.92 -20.37 20.43
C ARG A 6 -0.41 -20.68 21.12
N ARG A 7 -0.43 -21.76 21.90
CA ARG A 7 -1.60 -22.20 22.68
C ARG A 7 -1.48 -21.74 24.12
N ILE A 8 -2.55 -21.18 24.65
CA ILE A 8 -2.65 -20.79 26.06
C ILE A 8 -4.00 -21.18 26.65
N PRO A 9 -4.08 -21.50 27.95
CA PRO A 9 -5.34 -21.76 28.63
C PRO A 9 -6.15 -20.48 28.79
N PHE A 10 -7.49 -20.62 28.89
CA PHE A 10 -8.40 -19.49 29.05
C PHE A 10 -8.12 -18.65 30.30
N GLU A 11 -7.73 -19.28 31.42
CA GLU A 11 -7.37 -18.55 32.65
C GLU A 11 -6.20 -17.58 32.42
N GLU A 12 -5.13 -18.04 31.76
CA GLU A 12 -3.97 -17.21 31.44
C GLU A 12 -4.32 -16.09 30.45
N PHE A 13 -5.24 -16.40 29.51
CA PHE A 13 -5.78 -15.42 28.57
C PHE A 13 -6.59 -14.33 29.30
N ALA A 14 -7.47 -14.72 30.22
CA ALA A 14 -8.33 -13.81 30.98
C ALA A 14 -7.54 -12.88 31.90
N ASP A 15 -6.49 -13.40 32.55
CA ASP A 15 -5.63 -12.61 33.44
C ASP A 15 -4.79 -11.57 32.69
N ASN A 16 -4.51 -11.78 31.39
CA ASN A 16 -3.58 -10.97 30.61
C ASN A 16 -4.15 -10.41 29.30
N LEU A 17 -5.48 -10.25 29.20
CA LEU A 17 -6.18 -9.80 27.99
C LEU A 17 -5.47 -8.63 27.28
N SER A 18 -5.25 -7.52 28.00
CA SER A 18 -4.67 -6.30 27.44
C SER A 18 -3.28 -6.52 26.82
N ARG A 19 -2.44 -7.32 27.49
CA ARG A 19 -1.07 -7.61 27.03
C ARG A 19 -1.07 -8.53 25.83
N LEU A 20 -1.93 -9.55 25.84
CA LEU A 20 -2.05 -10.52 24.76
C LEU A 20 -2.64 -9.88 23.50
N PHE A 21 -3.63 -9.01 23.63
CA PHE A 21 -4.12 -8.20 22.50
C PHE A 21 -3.03 -7.30 21.92
N ALA A 22 -2.28 -6.59 22.76
CA ALA A 22 -1.17 -5.76 22.29
C ALA A 22 -0.12 -6.60 21.53
N GLN A 23 0.18 -7.80 22.03
CA GLN A 23 1.12 -8.73 21.40
C GLN A 23 0.60 -9.28 20.07
N VAL A 24 -0.66 -9.72 19.99
CA VAL A 24 -1.30 -10.20 18.74
C VAL A 24 -1.35 -9.09 17.68
N ILE A 25 -1.66 -7.86 18.11
CA ILE A 25 -1.68 -6.69 17.21
C ILE A 25 -0.27 -6.36 16.69
N HIS A 26 0.72 -6.38 17.57
CA HIS A 26 2.11 -6.02 17.24
C HIS A 26 2.80 -7.08 16.38
N ASN A 27 2.67 -8.36 16.74
CA ASN A 27 3.35 -9.46 16.05
C ASN A 27 2.58 -9.95 14.83
N GLN A 28 1.30 -9.59 14.67
CA GLN A 28 0.43 -10.10 13.61
C GLN A 28 0.27 -11.64 13.63
N GLU A 29 0.50 -12.27 14.77
CA GLU A 29 0.46 -13.73 14.96
C GLU A 29 -0.89 -14.17 15.56
N ALA A 30 -1.40 -15.32 15.08
CA ALA A 30 -2.62 -15.92 15.61
C ALA A 30 -2.35 -16.68 16.91
N LEU A 31 -3.21 -16.49 17.90
CA LEU A 31 -3.11 -17.09 19.22
C LEU A 31 -4.31 -18.02 19.46
N LEU A 32 -4.04 -19.25 19.88
CA LEU A 32 -5.08 -20.24 20.20
C LEU A 32 -5.35 -20.21 21.70
N VAL A 33 -6.61 -20.01 22.07
CA VAL A 33 -7.11 -20.05 23.43
C VAL A 33 -7.90 -21.33 23.63
N GLU A 34 -7.50 -22.13 24.63
CA GLU A 34 -8.22 -23.33 25.04
C GLU A 34 -9.19 -22.99 26.17
N GLY A 35 -10.50 -23.12 25.90
CA GLY A 35 -11.56 -22.98 26.89
C GLY A 35 -11.66 -24.21 27.81
N GLU A 36 -12.29 -24.04 28.97
CA GLU A 36 -12.46 -25.11 29.97
C GLU A 36 -13.23 -26.33 29.42
N ASP A 37 -14.10 -26.12 28.44
CA ASP A 37 -14.85 -27.17 27.76
C ASP A 37 -14.03 -27.91 26.68
N GLY A 38 -12.73 -27.61 26.56
CA GLY A 38 -11.86 -28.11 25.49
C GLY A 38 -12.10 -27.43 24.13
N ALA A 39 -12.90 -26.36 24.11
CA ALA A 39 -13.13 -25.56 22.91
C ALA A 39 -11.89 -24.73 22.57
N LEU A 40 -11.35 -24.89 21.36
CA LEU A 40 -10.25 -24.09 20.84
C LEU A 40 -10.79 -22.87 20.09
N VAL A 41 -10.36 -21.68 20.51
CA VAL A 41 -10.72 -20.39 19.91
C VAL A 41 -9.47 -19.73 19.34
N GLU A 42 -9.52 -19.28 18.08
CA GLU A 42 -8.43 -18.55 17.45
C GLU A 42 -8.66 -17.03 17.57
N VAL A 43 -7.67 -16.33 18.15
CA VAL A 43 -7.62 -14.88 18.24
C VAL A 43 -6.62 -14.39 17.18
N LYS A 44 -7.13 -13.66 16.19
CA LYS A 44 -6.32 -13.08 15.11
C LYS A 44 -6.62 -11.60 14.91
N PRO A 45 -5.64 -10.80 14.47
CA PRO A 45 -5.88 -9.41 14.12
C PRO A 45 -6.75 -9.36 12.86
N VAL A 46 -7.88 -8.63 12.94
CA VAL A 46 -8.83 -8.49 11.82
C VAL A 46 -8.34 -7.50 10.76
N ALA A 47 -7.53 -6.53 11.17
CA ALA A 47 -6.88 -5.59 10.29
C ALA A 47 -5.42 -5.40 10.75
N PRO A 48 -4.48 -5.19 9.83
CA PRO A 48 -3.16 -4.72 10.22
C PRO A 48 -3.35 -3.42 10.99
N ALA A 49 -2.65 -3.28 12.13
CA ALA A 49 -2.56 -1.99 12.78
C ALA A 49 -2.08 -1.02 11.72
N SER A 50 -2.93 -0.08 11.29
CA SER A 50 -2.49 0.99 10.40
C SER A 50 -1.28 1.59 11.09
N PRO A 51 -0.09 1.61 10.46
CA PRO A 51 1.06 2.23 11.09
C PRO A 51 0.59 3.62 11.50
N PRO A 52 0.89 4.07 12.74
CA PRO A 52 0.59 5.44 13.11
C PRO A 52 1.12 6.27 11.96
N ARG A 53 0.23 7.03 11.29
CA ARG A 53 0.62 7.86 10.14
C ARG A 53 1.88 8.55 10.61
N ARG A 54 3.03 8.17 10.05
CA ARG A 54 4.26 8.92 10.29
C ARG A 54 3.83 10.31 9.91
N LEU A 55 3.78 11.21 10.90
CA LEU A 55 3.71 12.63 10.64
C LEU A 55 4.93 12.83 9.77
N VAL A 56 4.71 12.86 8.45
CA VAL A 56 5.75 13.23 7.51
C VAL A 56 6.15 14.60 8.05
N PRO A 57 7.44 14.79 8.43
CA PRO A 57 7.86 16.09 8.90
C PRO A 57 7.38 17.09 7.86
N GLU A 58 6.60 18.07 8.32
CA GLU A 58 6.01 19.07 7.46
C GLU A 58 7.16 19.69 6.68
N LYS A 59 7.23 19.39 5.37
CA LYS A 59 8.27 19.93 4.52
C LYS A 59 8.20 21.44 4.64
N THR A 60 9.34 22.06 4.86
CA THR A 60 9.39 23.51 4.84
C THR A 60 8.97 24.00 3.46
N GLU A 61 8.34 25.17 3.38
CA GLU A 61 7.90 25.75 2.09
C GLU A 61 9.04 25.81 1.07
N THR A 62 10.27 25.97 1.55
CA THR A 62 11.51 25.94 0.77
C THR A 62 11.81 24.56 0.17
N GLU A 63 11.70 23.48 0.94
CA GLU A 63 11.94 22.11 0.45
C GLU A 63 10.88 21.68 -0.56
N ALA A 64 9.62 22.09 -0.35
CA ALA A 64 8.56 21.83 -1.31
C ALA A 64 8.81 22.58 -2.64
N ALA A 65 9.23 23.85 -2.57
CA ALA A 65 9.54 24.64 -3.74
C ALA A 65 10.73 24.10 -4.56
N GLU A 66 11.75 23.56 -3.88
CA GLU A 66 12.91 22.93 -4.54
C GLU A 66 12.51 21.65 -5.30
N ASP A 67 11.68 20.81 -4.70
CA ASP A 67 11.17 19.60 -5.37
C ASP A 67 10.26 19.92 -6.56
N ASP A 68 9.39 20.92 -6.41
CA ASP A 68 8.53 21.39 -7.50
C ASP A 68 9.37 21.94 -8.67
N ALA A 69 10.42 22.70 -8.37
CA ALA A 69 11.35 23.20 -9.38
C ALA A 69 12.16 22.08 -10.05
N ALA A 70 12.61 21.08 -9.29
CA ALA A 70 13.29 19.91 -9.82
C ALA A 70 12.35 19.10 -10.74
N PHE A 71 11.10 18.92 -10.35
CA PHE A 71 10.08 18.24 -11.14
C PHE A 71 9.77 18.99 -12.44
N LEU A 72 9.58 20.30 -12.36
CA LEU A 72 9.29 21.15 -13.52
C LEU A 72 10.50 21.28 -14.46
N SER A 73 11.73 21.28 -13.95
CA SER A 73 12.93 21.32 -14.80
C SER A 73 13.19 19.99 -15.51
N ALA A 74 12.80 18.86 -14.91
CA ALA A 74 12.85 17.54 -15.53
C ALA A 74 11.72 17.33 -16.56
N ALA A 75 10.61 18.05 -16.42
CA ALA A 75 9.54 18.13 -17.41
C ALA A 75 10.00 18.99 -18.60
N GLY A 76 10.91 18.45 -19.41
CA GLY A 76 11.34 19.07 -20.67
C GLY A 76 10.13 19.58 -21.45
N GLY A 77 10.16 20.86 -21.81
CA GLY A 77 9.04 21.54 -22.44
C GLY A 77 8.87 21.14 -23.91
N TRP A 78 7.62 21.11 -24.37
CA TRP A 78 7.29 20.93 -25.79
C TRP A 78 7.23 22.27 -26.54
N ALA A 79 7.81 23.33 -25.97
CA ALA A 79 7.73 24.68 -26.51
C ALA A 79 8.40 24.82 -27.88
N ASP A 80 9.46 24.05 -28.12
CA ASP A 80 10.19 24.04 -29.40
C ASP A 80 9.65 23.01 -30.40
N VAL A 81 8.59 22.28 -30.04
CA VAL A 81 7.97 21.29 -30.93
C VAL A 81 6.95 22.00 -31.81
N ASP A 82 7.14 21.91 -33.13
CA ASP A 82 6.11 22.31 -34.10
C ASP A 82 4.94 21.31 -34.04
N ILE A 83 3.94 21.66 -33.24
CA ILE A 83 2.75 20.85 -32.99
C ILE A 83 2.00 20.57 -34.29
N ASP A 84 1.95 21.55 -35.21
CA ASP A 84 1.21 21.42 -36.46
C ASP A 84 1.91 20.45 -37.41
N ALA A 85 3.23 20.55 -37.55
CA ALA A 85 4.02 19.57 -38.32
C ALA A 85 3.92 18.16 -37.72
N PHE A 86 4.02 18.04 -36.39
CA PHE A 86 3.90 16.77 -35.69
C PHE A 86 2.52 16.09 -35.91
N LEU A 87 1.44 16.86 -35.83
CA LEU A 87 0.09 16.34 -36.10
C LEU A 87 -0.06 15.90 -37.56
N GLN A 88 0.46 16.67 -38.51
CA GLN A 88 0.46 16.29 -39.92
C GLN A 88 1.19 14.97 -40.16
N ASP A 89 2.36 14.79 -39.56
CA ASP A 89 3.14 13.55 -39.64
C ASP A 89 2.38 12.36 -39.04
N ILE A 90 1.71 12.54 -37.90
CA ILE A 90 0.85 11.51 -37.31
C ILE A 90 -0.30 11.14 -38.25
N TYR A 91 -1.02 12.12 -38.80
CA TYR A 91 -2.14 11.85 -39.71
C TYR A 91 -1.66 11.22 -41.03
N ALA A 92 -0.49 11.61 -41.53
CA ALA A 92 0.14 11.00 -42.69
C ALA A 92 0.53 9.54 -42.41
N GLY A 93 1.15 9.25 -41.26
CA GLY A 93 1.51 7.89 -40.84
C GLY A 93 0.29 7.01 -40.50
N ARG A 94 -0.80 7.61 -40.03
CA ARG A 94 -2.09 6.94 -39.78
C ARG A 94 -2.86 6.59 -41.05
N ARG A 95 -2.40 6.99 -42.25
CA ARG A 95 -2.83 6.37 -43.52
C ARG A 95 -2.25 4.95 -43.60
N SER A 96 -2.71 4.09 -42.69
CA SER A 96 -2.38 2.69 -42.68
C SER A 96 -3.00 2.03 -43.91
N SER A 97 -2.21 1.23 -44.62
CA SER A 97 -2.66 0.32 -45.68
C SER A 97 -3.30 -0.96 -45.13
N ARG A 98 -3.50 -1.08 -43.81
CA ARG A 98 -4.08 -2.29 -43.22
C ARG A 98 -5.60 -2.32 -43.44
N PRO A 99 -6.13 -3.43 -43.98
CA PRO A 99 -7.56 -3.57 -44.17
C PRO A 99 -8.29 -3.54 -42.82
N PRO A 100 -9.53 -3.03 -42.77
CA PRO A 100 -10.32 -3.00 -41.55
C PRO A 100 -10.49 -4.43 -41.00
N VAL A 101 -10.27 -4.62 -39.71
CA VAL A 101 -10.64 -5.86 -39.01
C VAL A 101 -12.04 -5.65 -38.45
N GLU A 102 -13.00 -6.46 -38.89
CA GLU A 102 -14.33 -6.48 -38.30
C GLU A 102 -14.24 -7.05 -36.87
N LEU A 103 -14.75 -6.30 -35.90
CA LEU A 103 -14.96 -6.74 -34.52
C LEU A 103 -16.37 -7.27 -34.36
#